data_AF-A0A2V9GV19-F1
#
_entry.id   AF-A0A2V9GV19-F1
#
_cell.length_a   1.000
_cell.length_b   1.000
_cell.length_c   1.000
_cell.angle_alpha   90.00
_cell.angle_beta   90.00
_cell.angle_gamma   90.00
#
_symmetry.space_group_name_H-M   'P 1'
#
loop_
_entity.id
_entity.type
_entity.pdbx_description
1 polymer ?
#
loop_
_entity_poly.entity_id
_entity_poly.type
_entity_poly.pdbx_seq_one_letter_code
_entity_poly.pdbx_strand_id
1 'polypeptide(L)'
;MTKSQETATHWYPASVARKRPSAWWYWGRAVYVSRRDYWKITKVFLATGIPLGAIGVLFHVPLAFWAAVALAEIGLLLLAYSLFGLYRMYGHPGVRYIRRLVELGGVKGPVNVADLHIGTYRHAFLLSDVLPEATIQTVDCWNAEGESPEEAVQDVRDLEVPPT
;
A
#
# COMPACT_ATOMS: atom_id res chain seq x y z
N MET A 1 -6.78 -28.80 7.37
CA MET A 1 -7.13 -28.70 5.94
C MET A 1 -6.17 -27.73 5.30
N THR A 2 -5.14 -28.23 4.63
CA THR A 2 -4.28 -27.43 3.74
C THR A 2 -5.14 -27.02 2.55
N LYS A 3 -5.65 -25.77 2.54
CA LYS A 3 -6.11 -25.18 1.29
C LYS A 3 -4.94 -25.27 0.33
N SER A 4 -5.14 -25.87 -0.85
CA SER A 4 -4.19 -25.68 -1.93
C SER A 4 -4.04 -24.17 -2.09
N GLN A 5 -2.80 -23.67 -2.11
CA GLN A 5 -2.55 -22.31 -2.57
C GLN A 5 -3.03 -22.26 -4.02
N GLU A 6 -4.31 -21.95 -4.23
CA GLU A 6 -4.76 -21.48 -5.53
C GLU A 6 -3.94 -20.23 -5.78
N THR A 7 -3.05 -20.29 -6.77
CA THR A 7 -2.32 -19.11 -7.23
C THR A 7 -3.35 -18.08 -7.67
N ALA A 8 -3.63 -17.13 -6.79
CA ALA A 8 -4.48 -16.00 -7.09
C ALA A 8 -3.81 -15.22 -8.22
N THR A 9 -4.54 -15.01 -9.32
CA THR A 9 -4.04 -14.20 -10.43
C THR A 9 -4.11 -12.73 -10.03
N HIS A 10 -2.96 -12.16 -9.69
CA HIS A 10 -2.81 -10.75 -9.37
C HIS A 10 -2.58 -9.90 -10.63
N TRP A 11 -3.10 -8.67 -10.66
CA TRP A 11 -2.80 -7.73 -11.77
C TRP A 11 -1.43 -7.07 -11.61
N TYR A 12 -0.96 -6.97 -10.37
CA TYR A 12 0.39 -6.54 -10.06
C TYR A 12 1.26 -7.78 -9.88
N PRO A 13 2.44 -7.88 -10.51
CA PRO A 13 3.26 -9.06 -10.33
C PRO A 13 4.03 -9.02 -9.01
N ALA A 14 4.43 -10.21 -8.56
CA ALA A 14 5.23 -10.39 -7.37
C ALA A 14 6.62 -9.75 -7.51
N SER A 15 7.24 -9.37 -6.39
CA SER A 15 8.63 -8.91 -6.38
C SER A 15 9.54 -10.11 -6.69
N VAL A 16 10.69 -9.83 -7.30
CA VAL A 16 11.69 -10.85 -7.57
C VAL A 16 12.84 -10.62 -6.61
N ALA A 17 13.22 -11.62 -5.82
CA ALA A 17 14.27 -11.51 -4.79
C ALA A 17 15.56 -10.84 -5.30
N ARG A 18 15.97 -11.16 -6.53
CA ARG A 18 17.20 -10.67 -7.16
C ARG A 18 17.05 -9.32 -7.89
N LYS A 19 15.84 -8.76 -7.98
CA LYS A 19 15.60 -7.50 -8.68
C LYS A 19 15.00 -6.50 -7.72
N ARG A 20 15.72 -5.39 -7.54
CA ARG A 20 15.23 -4.23 -6.81
C ARG A 20 13.94 -3.69 -7.46
N PRO A 21 12.81 -3.67 -6.72
CA PRO A 21 11.62 -2.98 -7.20
C PRO A 21 11.81 -1.47 -7.08
N SER A 22 11.30 -0.70 -8.06
CA SER A 22 11.43 0.76 -8.05
C SER A 22 10.51 1.39 -6.98
N ALA A 23 10.75 2.65 -6.61
CA ALA A 23 9.85 3.36 -5.69
C ALA A 23 8.43 3.51 -6.26
N TRP A 24 8.32 3.69 -7.58
CA TRP A 24 7.03 3.69 -8.28
C TRP A 24 6.34 2.32 -8.23
N TRP A 25 7.14 1.25 -8.22
CA TRP A 25 6.63 -0.10 -8.05
C TRP A 25 5.92 -0.28 -6.71
N TYR A 26 6.60 0.08 -5.62
CA TYR A 26 6.03 -0.02 -4.28
C TYR A 26 4.80 0.86 -4.08
N TRP A 27 4.80 2.08 -4.63
CA TRP A 27 3.62 2.93 -4.60
C TRP A 27 2.44 2.30 -5.38
N GLY A 28 2.67 1.85 -6.61
CA GLY A 28 1.64 1.21 -7.43
C GLY A 28 1.08 -0.06 -6.77
N ARG A 29 1.94 -0.86 -6.15
CA ARG A 29 1.54 -2.02 -5.34
C ARG A 29 0.68 -1.63 -4.15
N ALA A 30 1.08 -0.61 -3.39
CA ALA A 30 0.30 -0.15 -2.24
C ALA A 30 -1.11 0.31 -2.67
N VAL A 31 -1.20 0.99 -3.82
CA VAL A 31 -2.49 1.34 -4.44
C VAL A 31 -3.27 0.08 -4.84
N TYR A 32 -2.61 -0.90 -5.46
CA TYR A 32 -3.22 -2.16 -5.85
C TYR A 32 -3.78 -2.92 -4.65
N VAL A 33 -2.98 -3.16 -3.62
CA VAL A 33 -3.40 -3.84 -2.38
C VAL A 33 -4.61 -3.15 -1.74
N SER A 34 -4.60 -1.81 -1.72
CA SER A 34 -5.69 -0.99 -1.16
C SER A 34 -6.93 -0.89 -2.07
N ARG A 35 -6.89 -1.43 -3.30
CA ARG A 35 -7.96 -1.26 -4.31
C ARG A 35 -9.33 -1.70 -3.81
N ARG A 36 -9.38 -2.78 -3.01
CA ARG A 36 -10.64 -3.34 -2.54
C ARG A 36 -11.32 -2.37 -1.58
N ASP A 37 -10.56 -1.72 -0.71
CA ASP A 37 -11.10 -0.73 0.22
C ASP A 37 -11.48 0.56 -0.47
N TYR A 38 -10.67 1.03 -1.43
CA TYR A 38 -11.08 2.15 -2.29
C TYR A 38 -12.37 1.85 -3.06
N TRP A 39 -12.55 0.61 -3.51
CA TRP A 39 -13.76 0.19 -4.20
C TRP A 39 -14.98 0.11 -3.27
N LYS A 40 -14.82 -0.41 -2.05
CA LYS A 40 -15.87 -0.39 -1.02
C LYS A 40 -16.33 1.03 -0.74
N ILE A 41 -15.39 1.96 -0.50
CA ILE A 41 -15.69 3.37 -0.25
C ILE A 41 -16.38 4.01 -1.45
N THR A 42 -15.82 3.83 -2.65
CA THR A 42 -16.41 4.35 -3.91
C THR A 42 -17.86 3.91 -4.08
N LYS A 43 -18.19 2.64 -3.81
CA LYS A 43 -19.58 2.16 -3.87
C LYS A 43 -20.52 2.91 -2.93
N VAL A 44 -20.07 3.20 -1.71
CA VAL A 44 -20.87 3.97 -0.72
C VAL A 44 -21.11 5.39 -1.22
N PHE A 45 -20.09 6.04 -1.76
CA PHE A 45 -20.20 7.37 -2.37
C PHE A 45 -21.16 7.37 -3.58
N LEU A 46 -21.10 6.36 -4.45
CA LEU A 46 -22.00 6.25 -5.59
C LEU A 46 -23.45 5.99 -5.16
N ALA A 47 -23.66 5.09 -4.19
CA ALA A 47 -24.97 4.73 -3.67
C ALA A 47 -25.70 5.91 -3.00
N THR A 48 -24.96 6.92 -2.55
CA THR A 48 -25.52 8.12 -1.91
C THR A 48 -25.54 9.31 -2.87
N GLY A 49 -24.47 9.54 -3.61
CA GLY A 49 -24.32 10.67 -4.52
C GLY A 49 -25.23 10.59 -5.76
N ILE A 50 -25.40 9.40 -6.36
CA ILE A 50 -26.26 9.25 -7.56
C ILE A 50 -27.73 9.57 -7.22
N PRO A 51 -28.35 9.00 -6.17
CA PRO A 51 -29.71 9.36 -5.79
C PRO A 51 -29.87 10.85 -5.47
N LEU A 52 -28.94 11.45 -4.74
CA LEU A 52 -28.99 12.89 -4.44
C LEU A 52 -28.95 13.74 -5.71
N GLY A 53 -28.07 13.41 -6.65
CA GLY A 53 -27.96 14.10 -7.93
C GLY A 53 -29.24 13.92 -8.77
N ALA A 54 -29.78 12.70 -8.83
CA ALA A 54 -31.02 12.41 -9.54
C ALA A 54 -32.20 13.17 -8.94
N ILE A 55 -32.32 13.24 -7.62
CA ILE A 55 -33.36 14.02 -6.93
C ILE A 55 -33.21 15.51 -7.28
N GLY A 56 -31.99 16.03 -7.21
CA GLY A 56 -31.70 17.43 -7.49
C GLY A 56 -32.07 17.84 -8.92
N VAL A 57 -31.82 16.96 -9.91
CA VAL A 57 -32.16 17.20 -11.32
C VAL A 57 -33.64 16.98 -11.61
N LEU A 58 -34.20 15.82 -11.23
CA LEU A 58 -35.57 15.44 -11.61
C LEU A 58 -36.63 16.28 -10.90
N PHE A 59 -36.43 16.58 -9.62
CA PHE A 59 -37.37 17.35 -8.82
C PHE A 59 -36.98 18.83 -8.67
N HIS A 60 -35.93 19.27 -9.39
CA HIS A 60 -35.45 20.65 -9.36
C HIS A 60 -35.15 21.15 -7.93
N VAL A 61 -34.53 20.31 -7.11
CA VAL A 61 -34.15 20.63 -5.72
C VAL A 61 -32.66 21.01 -5.70
N PRO A 62 -32.30 22.31 -5.73
CA PRO A 62 -30.90 22.72 -5.91
C PRO A 62 -30.00 22.24 -4.79
N LEU A 63 -30.53 22.17 -3.56
CA LEU A 63 -29.78 21.69 -2.40
C LEU A 63 -29.31 20.23 -2.57
N ALA A 64 -30.18 19.36 -3.09
CA ALA A 64 -29.84 17.95 -3.31
C ALA A 64 -28.78 17.79 -4.41
N PHE A 65 -28.86 18.60 -5.47
CA PHE A 65 -27.85 18.65 -6.52
C PHE A 65 -26.50 19.10 -5.98
N TRP A 66 -26.44 20.23 -5.26
CA TRP A 66 -25.19 20.75 -4.70
C TRP A 66 -24.61 19.83 -3.63
N ALA A 67 -25.45 19.15 -2.85
CA ALA A 67 -24.98 18.13 -1.91
C ALA A 67 -24.30 16.95 -2.64
N ALA A 68 -24.85 16.50 -3.77
CA ALA A 68 -24.23 15.45 -4.58
C ALA A 68 -22.88 15.89 -5.18
N VAL A 69 -22.80 17.14 -5.67
CA VAL A 69 -21.55 17.74 -6.18
C VAL A 69 -20.50 17.82 -5.07
N ALA A 70 -20.85 18.39 -3.91
CA ALA A 70 -19.94 18.50 -2.78
C ALA A 70 -19.45 17.11 -2.30
N LEU A 71 -20.33 16.11 -2.27
CA LEU A 71 -19.97 14.75 -1.91
C LEU A 71 -18.96 14.15 -2.90
N ALA A 72 -19.15 14.36 -4.20
CA ALA A 72 -18.21 13.92 -5.23
C ALA A 72 -16.84 14.62 -5.10
N GLU A 73 -16.84 15.94 -4.89
CA GLU A 73 -15.61 16.72 -4.68
C GLU A 73 -14.83 16.25 -3.45
N ILE A 74 -15.52 16.07 -2.31
CA ILE A 74 -14.92 15.54 -1.08
C ILE A 74 -14.34 14.15 -1.33
N GLY A 75 -15.07 13.27 -2.02
CA GLY A 75 -14.58 11.93 -2.37
C GLY A 75 -13.28 11.97 -3.19
N LEU A 76 -13.20 12.85 -4.19
CA LEU A 76 -12.01 13.04 -5.00
C LEU A 76 -10.83 13.61 -4.19
N LEU A 77 -11.10 14.59 -3.32
CA LEU A 77 -10.07 15.16 -2.44
C LEU A 77 -9.50 14.12 -1.47
N LEU A 78 -10.35 13.28 -0.87
CA LEU A 78 -9.92 12.22 0.02
C LEU A 78 -9.14 11.13 -0.72
N LEU A 79 -9.54 10.78 -1.94
CA LEU A 79 -8.79 9.86 -2.79
C LEU A 79 -7.40 10.44 -3.12
N ALA A 80 -7.33 11.69 -3.57
CA ALA A 80 -6.07 12.35 -3.86
C ALA A 80 -5.16 12.41 -2.63
N TYR A 81 -5.72 12.77 -1.46
CA TYR A 81 -5.00 12.79 -0.20
C TYR A 81 -4.46 11.41 0.18
N SER A 82 -5.26 10.35 0.03
CA SER A 82 -4.85 8.97 0.31
C SER A 82 -3.73 8.51 -0.63
N LEU A 83 -3.86 8.77 -1.94
CA LEU A 83 -2.83 8.44 -2.93
C LEU A 83 -1.52 9.20 -2.66
N PHE A 84 -1.62 10.46 -2.23
CA PHE A 84 -0.47 11.28 -1.83
C PHE A 84 0.19 10.74 -0.55
N GLY A 85 -0.60 10.35 0.45
CA GLY A 85 -0.11 9.69 1.66
C GLY A 85 0.64 8.40 1.33
N LEU A 86 0.06 7.56 0.49
CA LEU A 86 0.73 6.36 -0.02
C LEU A 86 2.00 6.69 -0.80
N TYR A 87 2.02 7.76 -1.61
CA TYR A 87 3.23 8.17 -2.31
C TYR A 87 4.33 8.62 -1.34
N ARG A 88 3.98 9.36 -0.30
CA ARG A 88 4.93 9.78 0.72
C ARG A 88 5.53 8.60 1.48
N MET A 89 4.70 7.62 1.81
CA MET A 89 5.12 6.42 2.52
C MET A 89 5.88 5.46 1.61
N TYR A 90 5.27 5.03 0.51
CA TYR A 90 5.72 3.93 -0.36
C TYR A 90 6.52 4.37 -1.60
N GLY A 91 6.41 5.63 -2.01
CA GLY A 91 7.13 6.21 -3.14
C GLY A 91 8.53 6.72 -2.81
N HIS A 92 9.01 7.68 -3.61
CA HIS A 92 10.37 8.23 -3.52
C HIS A 92 10.72 8.89 -2.18
N PRO A 93 9.81 9.63 -1.51
CA PRO A 93 10.14 10.26 -0.23
C PRO A 93 10.56 9.26 0.86
N GLY A 94 9.95 8.07 0.90
CA GLY A 94 10.31 7.02 1.85
C GLY A 94 11.76 6.52 1.68
N VAL A 95 12.26 6.47 0.43
CA VAL A 95 13.66 6.08 0.16
C VAL A 95 14.64 7.09 0.76
N ARG A 96 14.33 8.39 0.64
CA ARG A 96 15.16 9.47 1.20
C ARG A 96 15.21 9.40 2.72
N TYR A 97 14.08 9.07 3.35
CA TYR A 97 13.98 8.91 4.79
C TYR A 97 14.93 7.82 5.31
N ILE A 98 14.90 6.61 4.71
CA ILE A 98 15.76 5.50 5.13
C ILE A 98 17.25 5.81 4.94
N ARG A 99 17.63 6.40 3.80
CA ARG A 99 19.02 6.85 3.58
C ARG A 99 19.47 7.80 4.68
N ARG A 100 18.62 8.77 5.02
CA ARG A 100 18.94 9.74 6.06
C ARG A 100 19.08 9.10 7.44
N LEU A 101 18.27 8.10 7.76
CA LEU A 101 18.39 7.34 9.02
C LEU A 101 19.73 6.62 9.11
N VAL A 102 20.12 5.90 8.05
CA VAL A 102 21.41 5.18 7.99
C VAL A 102 22.59 6.16 8.11
N GLU A 103 22.52 7.30 7.43
CA GLU A 103 23.53 8.37 7.52
C GLU A 103 23.67 8.91 8.95
N LEU A 104 22.55 9.24 9.60
CA LEU A 104 22.55 9.77 10.96
C LEU A 104 23.04 8.75 12.00
N GLY A 105 22.77 7.46 11.77
CA GLY A 105 23.27 6.37 12.60
C GLY A 105 24.76 6.06 12.40
N GLY A 106 25.41 6.67 11.41
CA GLY A 106 26.82 6.41 11.09
C GLY A 106 27.09 4.97 10.66
N VAL A 107 26.07 4.24 10.22
CA VAL A 107 26.15 2.80 9.91
C VAL A 107 26.79 2.61 8.53
N LYS A 108 27.91 1.88 8.46
CA LYS A 108 28.66 1.59 7.22
C LYS A 108 29.39 0.25 7.31
N GLY A 109 29.67 -0.35 6.16
CA GLY A 109 30.45 -1.59 6.04
C GLY A 109 29.69 -2.84 6.50
N PRO A 110 30.41 -3.92 6.84
CA PRO A 110 29.81 -5.22 7.19
C PRO A 110 29.22 -5.18 8.60
N VAL A 111 27.93 -4.83 8.69
CA VAL A 111 27.18 -4.76 9.96
C VAL A 111 26.01 -5.74 9.95
N ASN A 112 25.55 -6.14 11.13
CA ASN A 112 24.30 -6.87 11.29
C ASN A 112 23.15 -5.89 11.56
N VAL A 113 22.11 -5.93 10.74
CA VAL A 113 20.93 -5.07 10.88
C VAL A 113 19.72 -5.95 11.14
N ALA A 114 19.01 -5.67 12.23
CA ALA A 114 17.70 -6.26 12.49
C ALA A 114 16.60 -5.30 11.98
N ASP A 115 15.86 -5.73 10.98
CA ASP A 115 14.66 -5.07 10.47
C ASP A 115 13.44 -5.69 11.17
N LEU A 116 12.93 -4.99 12.20
CA LEU A 116 11.85 -5.48 13.06
C LEU A 116 10.51 -4.89 12.61
N HIS A 117 9.48 -5.72 12.62
CA HIS A 117 8.13 -5.37 12.17
C HIS A 117 8.13 -4.83 10.73
N ILE A 118 8.70 -5.64 9.84
CA ILE A 118 8.97 -5.22 8.46
C ILE A 118 7.69 -4.79 7.74
N GLY A 119 6.54 -5.40 8.08
CA GLY A 119 5.25 -5.29 7.41
C GLY A 119 5.34 -5.81 5.97
N THR A 120 6.07 -5.07 5.14
CA THR A 120 6.45 -5.42 3.78
C THR A 120 7.97 -5.57 3.66
N TYR A 121 8.47 -6.43 2.77
CA TYR A 121 9.92 -6.55 2.50
C TYR A 121 10.53 -5.27 1.89
N ARG A 122 9.74 -4.22 1.66
CA ARG A 122 10.21 -2.94 1.15
C ARG A 122 11.39 -2.37 1.93
N HIS A 123 11.28 -2.34 3.26
CA HIS A 123 12.34 -1.74 4.08
C HIS A 123 13.63 -2.54 3.96
N ALA A 124 13.55 -3.86 4.01
CA ALA A 124 14.66 -4.78 3.75
C ALA A 124 15.33 -4.54 2.38
N PHE A 125 14.55 -4.41 1.29
CA PHE A 125 15.11 -4.07 -0.04
C PHE A 125 15.84 -2.72 -0.04
N LEU A 126 15.29 -1.71 0.65
CA LEU A 126 15.94 -0.41 0.76
C LEU A 126 17.21 -0.46 1.61
N LEU A 127 17.20 -1.23 2.69
CA LEU A 127 18.38 -1.45 3.53
C LEU A 127 19.48 -2.17 2.74
N SER A 128 19.16 -3.21 1.97
CA SER A 128 20.15 -3.92 1.15
C SER A 128 20.77 -3.01 0.08
N ASP A 129 20.04 -2.01 -0.40
CA ASP A 129 20.57 -1.04 -1.36
C ASP A 129 21.50 0.00 -0.71
N VAL A 130 21.21 0.40 0.53
CA VAL A 130 21.95 1.48 1.23
C VAL A 130 23.14 0.90 2.01
N LEU A 131 23.04 -0.36 2.44
CA LEU A 131 24.06 -1.10 3.18
C LEU A 131 24.32 -2.45 2.48
N PRO A 132 24.96 -2.46 1.29
CA PRO A 132 25.13 -3.67 0.49
C PRO A 132 26.01 -4.74 1.13
N GLU A 133 26.85 -4.35 2.10
CA GLU A 133 27.73 -5.24 2.86
C GLU A 133 27.09 -5.74 4.16
N ALA A 134 25.92 -5.22 4.53
CA ALA A 134 25.26 -5.61 5.77
C ALA A 134 24.55 -6.97 5.64
N THR A 135 24.56 -7.72 6.74
CA THR A 135 23.68 -8.86 6.91
C THR A 135 22.36 -8.37 7.51
N ILE A 136 21.28 -8.44 6.74
CA ILE A 136 19.96 -7.95 7.15
C ILE A 136 19.12 -9.13 7.60
N GLN A 137 18.72 -9.14 8.86
CA GLN A 137 17.76 -10.08 9.42
C GLN A 137 16.41 -9.39 9.53
N THR A 138 15.40 -9.96 8.88
CA THR A 138 14.04 -9.43 8.91
C THR A 138 13.18 -10.26 9.85
N VAL A 139 12.41 -9.58 10.70
CA VAL A 139 11.50 -10.22 11.65
C VAL A 139 10.16 -9.51 11.57
N ASP A 140 9.09 -10.29 11.45
CA ASP A 140 7.74 -9.77 11.58
C ASP A 140 6.90 -10.64 12.51
N CYS A 141 5.87 -10.05 13.10
CA CYS A 141 4.87 -10.79 13.85
C CYS A 141 3.84 -11.39 12.89
N TRP A 142 4.04 -12.65 12.51
CA TRP A 142 3.05 -13.39 11.74
C TRP A 142 2.09 -14.06 12.71
N ASN A 143 0.79 -13.96 12.42
CA ASN A 143 -0.26 -14.55 13.26
C ASN A 143 -0.03 -16.07 13.38
N ALA A 144 0.24 -16.52 14.61
CA ALA A 144 0.32 -17.94 14.93
C ALA A 144 -1.02 -18.67 14.68
N GLU A 145 -2.12 -17.92 14.67
CA GLU A 145 -3.50 -18.41 14.54
C GLU A 145 -3.97 -18.61 13.10
N GLY A 146 -3.12 -18.33 12.10
CA GLY A 146 -3.43 -18.57 10.68
C GLY A 146 -3.53 -17.30 9.83
N GLU A 147 -4.09 -17.44 8.63
CA GLU A 147 -4.14 -16.35 7.65
C GLU A 147 -5.00 -15.18 8.13
N SER A 148 -4.50 -13.95 7.93
CA SER A 148 -5.28 -12.75 8.24
C SER A 148 -6.60 -12.75 7.46
N PRO A 149 -7.74 -12.38 8.08
CA PRO A 149 -8.98 -12.17 7.36
C PRO A 149 -8.91 -10.95 6.41
N GLU A 150 -7.89 -10.10 6.57
CA GLU A 150 -7.69 -8.95 5.71
C GLU A 150 -7.11 -9.37 4.36
N GLU A 151 -7.93 -9.24 3.32
CA GLU A 151 -7.55 -9.55 1.94
C GLU A 151 -6.34 -8.73 1.45
N ALA A 152 -6.15 -7.53 1.98
CA ALA A 152 -4.99 -6.69 1.69
C ALA A 152 -3.68 -7.35 2.19
N VAL A 153 -3.70 -7.95 3.38
CA VAL A 153 -2.56 -8.67 3.95
C VAL A 153 -2.26 -9.92 3.13
N GLN A 154 -3.29 -10.63 2.65
CA GLN A 154 -3.12 -11.79 1.77
C GLN A 154 -2.44 -11.40 0.46
N ASP A 155 -2.90 -10.33 -0.21
CA ASP A 155 -2.27 -9.84 -1.44
C ASP A 155 -0.80 -9.43 -1.21
N VAL A 156 -0.48 -8.78 -0.08
CA VAL A 156 0.91 -8.43 0.26
C VAL A 156 1.77 -9.69 0.36
N ARG A 157 1.29 -10.73 1.05
CA ARG A 157 2.01 -11.99 1.20
C ARG A 157 2.29 -12.67 -0.14
N ASP A 158 1.33 -12.66 -1.06
CA ASP A 158 1.49 -13.26 -2.38
C ASP A 158 2.44 -12.47 -3.29
N LEU A 159 2.47 -11.15 -3.11
CA LEU A 159 3.24 -10.24 -3.96
C LEU A 159 4.66 -10.00 -3.46
N GLU A 160 4.98 -10.34 -2.22
CA GLU A 160 6.24 -9.96 -1.58
C GLU A 160 7.16 -11.15 -1.30
N VAL A 161 8.23 -11.19 -2.08
CA VAL A 161 9.33 -12.13 -1.92
C VAL A 161 10.47 -11.46 -1.14
N PRO A 162 11.06 -12.13 -0.13
CA PRO A 162 12.21 -11.60 0.61
C PRO A 162 13.41 -11.34 -0.31
N PRO A 163 14.22 -10.30 -0.06
CA PRO A 163 15.54 -10.18 -0.66
C PRO A 163 16.43 -11.35 -0.20
N THR A 164 17.25 -11.88 -1.11
CA THR A 164 18.23 -12.95 -0.85
C THR A 164 19.63 -12.38 -0.74
#